data_AF-A0A5C7XBC6-F1
#
_entry.id   AF-A0A5C7XBC6-F1
#
_cell.length_a   1.000
_cell.length_b   1.000
_cell.length_c   1.000
_cell.angle_alpha   90.00
_cell.angle_beta   90.00
_cell.angle_gamma   90.00
#
_symmetry.space_group_name_H-M   'P 1'
#
loop_
_entity.id
_entity.type
_entity.pdbx_description
1 polymer ?
#
loop_
_entity_poly.entity_id
_entity_poly.type
_entity_poly.pdbx_seq_one_letter_code
_entity_poly.pdbx_strand_id
1 'polypeptide(L)'
;MVLKDWRDQGADVAQGCRIVFNRSTCSGIGLCEMHAPDYFEIADDGDGLMTPRTLTVDAEHREMVEHAASSCPTASITVVDL
;
A
#
# COMPACT_ATOMS: atom_id res chain seq x y z
N MET A 1 7.86 7.18 29.80
CA MET A 1 6.50 7.13 29.22
C MET A 1 6.62 6.76 27.75
N VAL A 2 7.09 5.52 27.46
CA VAL A 2 7.39 5.00 26.11
C VAL A 2 7.13 3.48 26.08
N LEU A 3 6.01 3.04 26.68
CA LEU A 3 5.65 1.62 26.75
C LEU A 3 4.21 1.37 26.28
N LYS A 4 3.47 2.39 25.86
CA LYS A 4 2.06 2.27 25.48
C LYS A 4 1.89 1.98 23.99
N ASP A 5 2.79 2.47 23.14
CA ASP A 5 2.65 2.40 21.68
C ASP A 5 2.80 1.00 21.06
N TRP A 6 3.54 0.07 21.68
CA TRP A 6 3.78 -1.24 21.06
C TRP A 6 2.55 -2.15 21.04
N ARG A 7 1.63 -1.98 21.99
CA ARG A 7 0.40 -2.78 22.08
C ARG A 7 -0.71 -2.26 21.18
N ASP A 8 -0.67 -0.97 20.85
CA ASP A 8 -1.65 -0.31 19.99
C ASP A 8 -1.28 -0.52 18.50
N GLN A 9 0.00 -0.44 18.12
CA GLN A 9 0.47 -0.72 16.75
C GLN A 9 0.22 -2.17 16.29
N GLY A 10 0.26 -3.14 17.21
CA GLY A 10 -0.02 -4.55 16.89
C GLY A 10 -1.51 -4.91 16.79
N ALA A 11 -2.38 -4.10 17.39
CA ALA A 11 -3.83 -4.28 17.33
C ALA A 11 -4.42 -3.61 16.08
N ASP A 12 -3.88 -2.46 15.68
CA ASP A 12 -4.34 -1.72 14.49
C ASP A 12 -4.04 -2.50 13.19
N VAL A 13 -2.86 -3.12 13.09
CA VAL A 13 -2.55 -4.02 11.96
C VAL A 13 -3.44 -5.26 11.94
N ALA A 14 -3.98 -5.73 13.07
CA ALA A 14 -4.90 -6.86 13.09
C ALA A 14 -6.32 -6.51 12.59
N GLN A 15 -6.62 -5.22 12.41
CA GLN A 15 -7.85 -4.71 11.78
C GLN A 15 -7.58 -4.01 10.45
N GLY A 16 -6.32 -4.07 9.99
CA GLY A 16 -5.83 -3.41 8.80
C GLY A 16 -6.08 -4.20 7.52
N CYS A 17 -5.29 -3.87 6.50
CA CYS A 17 -5.32 -4.55 5.21
C CYS A 17 -3.91 -4.87 4.70
N ARG A 18 -3.85 -5.75 3.72
CA ARG A 18 -2.63 -6.13 3.01
C ARG A 18 -2.68 -5.66 1.56
N ILE A 19 -1.58 -5.07 1.12
CA ILE A 19 -1.34 -4.73 -0.27
C ILE A 19 -0.82 -5.96 -1.01
N VAL A 20 -1.49 -6.32 -2.10
CA VAL A 20 -1.08 -7.36 -3.05
C VAL A 20 -0.78 -6.71 -4.38
N PHE A 21 0.44 -6.88 -4.87
CA PHE A 21 0.91 -6.28 -6.12
C PHE A 21 1.18 -7.34 -7.18
N ASN A 22 0.57 -7.18 -8.35
CA ASN A 22 0.87 -7.95 -9.54
C ASN A 22 1.83 -7.18 -10.46
N ARG A 23 3.11 -7.57 -10.37
CA ARG A 23 4.18 -6.97 -11.17
C ARG A 23 4.00 -7.16 -12.68
N SER A 24 3.40 -8.28 -13.11
CA SER A 24 3.26 -8.61 -14.54
C SER A 24 2.26 -7.75 -15.29
N THR A 25 1.36 -7.06 -14.58
CA THR A 25 0.33 -6.17 -15.18
C THR A 25 0.65 -4.69 -14.98
N CYS A 26 1.69 -4.36 -14.22
CA CYS A 26 2.04 -2.98 -13.92
C CYS A 26 2.65 -2.28 -15.14
N SER A 27 2.24 -1.05 -15.39
CA SER A 27 2.76 -0.22 -16.49
C SER A 27 3.47 1.05 -16.02
N GLY A 28 3.81 1.15 -14.72
CA GLY A 28 4.63 2.26 -14.21
C GLY A 28 3.98 3.65 -14.27
N ILE A 29 2.65 3.75 -14.29
CA ILE A 29 1.93 5.02 -14.55
C ILE A 29 2.08 6.03 -13.38
N GLY A 30 2.25 5.54 -12.14
CA GLY A 30 2.47 6.40 -10.97
C GLY A 30 1.23 6.96 -10.27
N LEU A 31 0.00 6.57 -10.66
CA LEU A 31 -1.21 7.04 -9.97
C LEU A 31 -1.29 6.55 -8.51
N CYS A 32 -0.78 5.36 -8.22
CA CYS A 32 -0.74 4.84 -6.86
C CYS A 32 0.17 5.68 -5.95
N GLU A 33 1.37 6.01 -6.41
CA GLU A 33 2.30 6.91 -5.72
C GLU A 33 1.74 8.33 -5.58
N MET A 34 1.05 8.85 -6.60
CA MET A 34 0.37 10.15 -6.52
C MET A 34 -0.70 10.19 -5.42
N HIS A 35 -1.50 9.13 -5.28
CA HIS A 35 -2.60 9.08 -4.30
C HIS A 35 -2.13 8.71 -2.89
N ALA A 36 -1.09 7.89 -2.77
CA ALA A 36 -0.63 7.33 -1.50
C ALA A 36 0.90 7.15 -1.49
N PRO A 37 1.68 8.26 -1.51
CA PRO A 37 3.15 8.23 -1.65
C PRO A 37 3.88 7.56 -0.47
N ASP A 38 3.24 7.50 0.69
CA ASP A 38 3.75 6.82 1.88
C ASP A 38 3.67 5.29 1.76
N TYR A 39 2.84 4.77 0.84
CA TYR A 39 2.55 3.35 0.68
C TYR A 39 3.08 2.77 -0.64
N PHE A 40 3.17 3.58 -1.69
CA PHE A 40 3.60 3.17 -3.02
C PHE A 40 4.70 4.08 -3.55
N GLU A 41 5.66 3.49 -4.24
CA GLU A 41 6.77 4.18 -4.88
C GLU A 41 6.89 3.68 -6.32
N ILE A 42 7.12 4.56 -7.30
CA ILE A 42 7.62 4.13 -8.60
C ILE A 42 9.13 4.06 -8.52
N ALA A 43 9.69 2.85 -8.53
CA ALA A 43 11.12 2.67 -8.37
C ALA A 43 11.88 3.13 -9.62
N ASP A 44 12.96 3.88 -9.40
CA ASP A 44 13.96 4.20 -10.43
C ASP A 44 15.08 3.14 -10.46
N ASP A 45 14.71 1.87 -10.31
CA ASP A 45 15.63 0.72 -10.32
C ASP A 45 15.82 0.12 -11.73
N GLY A 46 15.24 0.77 -12.73
CA GLY A 46 15.35 0.43 -14.15
C GLY A 46 14.17 -0.38 -14.71
N ASP A 47 13.27 -0.91 -13.88
CA ASP A 47 12.04 -1.56 -14.37
C ASP A 47 10.84 -0.60 -14.47
N GLY A 48 10.88 0.53 -13.75
CA GLY A 48 9.85 1.57 -13.74
C GLY A 48 8.51 1.09 -13.16
N LEU A 49 8.52 0.03 -12.35
CA LEU A 49 7.33 -0.55 -11.75
C LEU A 49 7.11 0.01 -10.34
N MET A 50 5.87 -0.15 -9.87
CA MET A 50 5.55 0.19 -8.49
C MET A 50 6.19 -0.81 -7.52
N THR A 51 6.69 -0.31 -6.39
CA THR A 51 7.04 -1.09 -5.21
C THR A 51 6.24 -0.61 -3.99
N PRO A 52 5.64 -1.51 -3.20
CA PRO A 52 4.97 -1.13 -1.96
C PRO A 52 6.02 -0.83 -0.88
N ARG A 53 5.89 0.30 -0.19
CA ARG A 53 6.77 0.68 0.94
C ARG A 53 6.50 -0.16 2.19
N THR A 54 5.25 -0.62 2.34
CA THR A 54 4.82 -1.59 3.34
C THR A 54 3.82 -2.54 2.71
N LEU A 55 3.76 -3.78 3.20
CA LEU A 55 2.76 -4.76 2.76
C LEU A 55 1.51 -4.75 3.63
N THR A 56 1.58 -4.19 4.83
CA THR A 56 0.48 -4.14 5.79
C THR A 56 0.20 -2.70 6.14
N VAL A 57 -1.08 -2.35 6.17
CA VAL A 57 -1.58 -1.00 6.44
C VAL A 57 -2.63 -1.10 7.51
N ASP A 58 -2.58 -0.17 8.46
CA ASP A 58 -3.51 -0.08 9.56
C ASP A 58 -4.94 0.28 9.10
N ALA A 59 -5.91 0.20 9.99
CA ALA A 59 -7.31 0.43 9.61
C ALA A 59 -7.58 1.91 9.24
N GLU A 60 -6.84 2.84 9.85
CA GLU A 60 -6.98 4.28 9.64
C GLU A 60 -6.64 4.68 8.19
N HIS A 61 -5.62 4.05 7.60
CA HIS A 61 -5.15 4.38 6.26
C HIS A 61 -5.70 3.48 5.14
N ARG A 62 -6.57 2.52 5.47
CA ARG A 62 -7.13 1.58 4.50
C ARG A 62 -7.79 2.27 3.30
N GLU A 63 -8.66 3.26 3.53
CA GLU A 63 -9.40 3.94 2.46
C GLU A 63 -8.46 4.61 1.46
N MET A 64 -7.35 5.18 1.95
CA MET A 64 -6.33 5.81 1.09
C MET A 64 -5.69 4.78 0.15
N VAL A 65 -5.36 3.61 0.67
CA VAL A 65 -4.73 2.52 -0.10
C VAL A 65 -5.72 1.88 -1.06
N GLU A 66 -6.98 1.73 -0.66
CA GLU A 66 -8.07 1.27 -1.53
C GLU A 66 -8.31 2.25 -2.68
N HIS A 67 -8.31 3.55 -2.41
CA HIS A 67 -8.43 4.57 -3.45
C HIS A 67 -7.26 4.49 -4.43
N ALA A 68 -6.02 4.41 -3.95
CA ALA A 68 -4.84 4.24 -4.80
C ALA A 68 -4.89 2.96 -5.66
N ALA A 69 -5.38 1.86 -5.09
CA ALA A 69 -5.59 0.61 -5.81
C ALA A 69 -6.67 0.75 -6.90
N SER A 70 -7.79 1.40 -6.59
CA SER A 70 -8.90 1.65 -7.53
C SER A 70 -8.52 2.57 -8.69
N SER A 71 -7.56 3.48 -8.47
CA SER A 71 -7.02 4.36 -9.50
C SER A 71 -6.02 3.66 -10.44
N CYS A 72 -5.63 2.40 -10.15
CA CYS A 72 -4.70 1.66 -10.99
C CYS A 72 -5.34 1.25 -12.33
N PRO A 73 -4.92 1.80 -13.48
CA PRO A 73 -5.58 1.54 -14.77
C PRO A 73 -5.47 0.09 -15.25
N THR A 74 -4.48 -0.65 -14.74
CA THR A 74 -4.25 -2.06 -15.08
C THR A 74 -4.64 -3.03 -13.97
N ALA A 75 -5.32 -2.55 -12.92
CA ALA A 75 -5.75 -3.36 -11.78
C ALA A 75 -4.61 -4.20 -11.16
N SER A 76 -3.40 -3.63 -11.10
CA SER A 76 -2.20 -4.32 -10.60
C SER A 76 -2.11 -4.38 -9.08
N ILE A 77 -3.03 -3.73 -8.36
CA ILE A 77 -3.02 -3.62 -6.90
C ILE A 77 -4.33 -4.16 -6.38
N THR A 78 -4.28 -5.00 -5.35
CA THR A 78 -5.44 -5.48 -4.61
C THR A 78 -5.22 -5.24 -3.13
N VAL A 79 -6.28 -4.83 -2.44
CA VAL A 79 -6.30 -4.67 -0.98
C VAL A 79 -7.14 -5.80 -0.41
N VAL A 80 -6.61 -6.52 0.57
CA VAL A 80 -7.31 -7.64 1.24
C VAL A 80 -7.29 -7.44 2.75
N ASP A 81 -8.31 -7.93 3.43
CA ASP A 81 -8.37 -7.91 4.90
C ASP A 81 -7.24 -8.77 5.50
N LEU A 82 -6.75 -8.37 6.68
CA LEU A 82 -5.74 -9.11 7.46
C LEU A 82 -6.34 -10.15 8.40
#